data_AF-A0A0C1GZS9-F1
#
_entry.id   AF-A0A0C1GZS9-F1
#
_cell.length_a   1.000
_cell.length_b   1.000
_cell.length_c   1.000
_cell.angle_alpha   90.00
_cell.angle_beta   90.00
_cell.angle_gamma   90.00
#
_symmetry.space_group_name_H-M   'P 1'
#
loop_
_entity.id
_entity.type
_entity.pdbx_description
1 polymer ?
#
loop_
_entity_poly.entity_id
_entity_poly.type
_entity_poly.pdbx_seq_one_letter_code
_entity_poly.pdbx_strand_id
1 'polypeptide(L)'
;MEPSSNNISYGSTQELVSEESLDQLKNDIKDILRPHFQSYVQHAKEKTILVQKQAQAQAELEAAEKKAQASREIAQASREIDQASREIAQASREIAQASREEARISKENLNSKKTIMIASLFCAAFGKKLDPAQASQTVAHYALDRAINLEIEKRASHVISTSPFIQYLKEHSEATSCNFKLFTTVADVKNLAQYLQDTSCAVQTVIMKNSITAAEKASLATAVTNRPALKVTYV
;
A
#
# COMPACT_ATOMS: atom_id res chain seq x y z
N MET A 1 -20.55 -48.24 -92.75
CA MET A 1 -20.65 -46.89 -93.32
C MET A 1 -19.25 -46.34 -93.44
N GLU A 2 -18.65 -46.54 -94.61
CA GLU A 2 -17.35 -45.98 -94.99
C GLU A 2 -17.52 -44.52 -95.43
N PRO A 3 -16.60 -43.59 -95.12
CA PRO A 3 -16.47 -42.37 -95.88
C PRO A 3 -15.47 -42.56 -97.03
N SER A 4 -16.04 -42.41 -98.22
CA SER A 4 -15.45 -42.24 -99.54
C SER A 4 -14.11 -41.47 -99.55
N SER A 5 -13.06 -42.14 -100.02
CA SER A 5 -11.77 -41.54 -100.38
C SER A 5 -11.90 -40.76 -101.69
N ASN A 6 -12.08 -39.44 -101.60
CA ASN A 6 -11.89 -38.54 -102.74
C ASN A 6 -10.39 -38.41 -103.04
N ASN A 7 -9.93 -39.12 -104.08
CA ASN A 7 -8.62 -38.92 -104.68
C ASN A 7 -8.58 -37.55 -105.38
N ILE A 8 -8.05 -36.55 -104.71
CA ILE A 8 -7.68 -35.27 -105.32
C ILE A 8 -6.34 -35.48 -106.03
N SER A 9 -6.41 -35.57 -107.36
CA SER A 9 -5.27 -35.57 -108.27
C SER A 9 -4.60 -34.20 -108.26
N TYR A 10 -3.44 -34.09 -107.61
CA TYR A 10 -2.60 -32.90 -107.69
C TYR A 10 -1.82 -32.94 -109.01
N GLY A 11 -2.31 -32.20 -110.01
CA GLY A 11 -1.54 -31.87 -111.21
C GLY A 11 -0.31 -31.06 -110.80
N SER A 12 0.86 -31.70 -110.78
CA SER A 12 2.14 -31.06 -110.48
C SER A 12 2.65 -30.35 -111.73
N THR A 13 2.25 -29.10 -111.92
CA THR A 13 2.95 -28.17 -112.81
C THR A 13 4.15 -27.65 -112.03
N GLN A 14 5.33 -28.27 -112.22
CA GLN A 14 6.57 -27.76 -111.63
C GLN A 14 7.03 -26.55 -112.45
N GLU A 15 6.70 -25.36 -111.96
CA GLU A 15 7.27 -24.12 -112.45
C GLU A 15 8.66 -23.95 -111.83
N LEU A 16 9.70 -23.86 -112.66
CA LEU A 16 11.09 -23.65 -112.23
C LEU A 16 11.22 -22.22 -111.71
N VAL A 17 11.10 -22.05 -110.39
CA VAL A 17 11.33 -20.77 -109.72
C VAL A 17 12.81 -20.44 -109.80
N SER A 18 13.14 -19.25 -110.30
CA SER A 18 14.53 -18.77 -110.38
C SER A 18 15.12 -18.56 -108.98
N GLU A 19 16.43 -18.77 -108.84
CA GLU A 19 17.17 -18.56 -107.57
C GLU A 19 16.99 -17.12 -107.03
N GLU A 20 16.89 -16.15 -107.94
CA GLU A 20 16.62 -14.74 -107.64
C GLU A 20 15.24 -14.52 -106.98
N SER A 21 14.20 -15.23 -107.44
CA SER A 21 12.86 -15.18 -106.82
C SER A 21 12.84 -15.82 -105.43
N LEU A 22 13.65 -16.86 -105.20
CA LEU A 22 13.78 -17.50 -103.89
C LEU A 22 14.47 -16.57 -102.87
N ASP A 23 15.50 -15.85 -103.31
CA ASP A 23 16.21 -14.89 -102.46
C ASP A 23 15.38 -13.63 -102.17
N GLN A 24 14.60 -13.15 -103.15
CA GLN A 24 13.62 -12.09 -102.92
C GLN A 24 12.57 -12.51 -101.88
N LEU A 25 11.99 -13.72 -102.01
CA LEU A 25 11.03 -14.24 -101.05
C LEU A 25 11.62 -14.40 -99.63
N LYS A 26 12.87 -14.86 -99.51
CA LYS A 26 13.57 -14.91 -98.20
C LYS A 26 13.72 -13.52 -97.59
N ASN A 27 14.09 -12.52 -98.39
CA ASN A 27 14.23 -11.15 -97.93
C ASN A 27 12.88 -10.56 -97.52
N ASP A 28 11.84 -10.76 -98.33
CA ASP A 28 10.47 -10.31 -98.03
C ASP A 28 9.94 -10.96 -96.74
N ILE A 29 10.09 -12.29 -96.59
CA ILE A 29 9.72 -13.01 -95.36
C ILE A 29 10.51 -12.48 -94.17
N LYS A 30 11.81 -12.23 -94.33
CA LYS A 30 12.66 -11.70 -93.27
C LYS A 30 12.25 -10.28 -92.87
N ASP A 31 11.90 -9.43 -93.82
CA ASP A 31 11.48 -8.05 -93.58
C ASP A 31 10.06 -7.98 -92.99
N ILE A 32 9.19 -8.91 -93.35
CA ILE A 32 7.86 -9.07 -92.72
C ILE A 32 8.00 -9.60 -91.28
N LEU A 33 8.79 -10.66 -91.04
CA LEU A 33 8.86 -11.31 -89.73
C LEU A 33 9.75 -10.58 -88.72
N ARG A 34 10.79 -9.87 -89.15
CA ARG A 34 11.71 -9.13 -88.25
C ARG A 34 10.99 -8.18 -87.28
N PRO A 35 10.07 -7.29 -87.70
CA PRO A 35 9.36 -6.41 -86.78
C PRO A 35 8.45 -7.18 -85.81
N HIS A 36 7.82 -8.28 -86.26
CA HIS A 36 7.01 -9.14 -85.39
C HIS A 36 7.85 -9.85 -84.32
N PHE A 37 9.02 -10.38 -84.68
CA PHE A 37 9.93 -11.02 -83.73
C PHE A 37 10.52 -10.01 -82.74
N GLN A 38 10.92 -8.82 -83.20
CA GLN A 38 11.38 -7.75 -82.33
C GLN A 38 10.29 -7.29 -81.36
N SER A 39 9.06 -7.13 -81.85
CA SER A 39 7.89 -6.82 -81.02
C SER A 39 7.63 -7.91 -79.99
N TYR A 40 7.68 -9.18 -80.38
CA TYR A 40 7.51 -10.31 -79.46
C TYR A 40 8.58 -10.33 -78.36
N VAL A 41 9.85 -10.17 -78.73
CA VAL A 41 10.96 -10.11 -77.76
C VAL A 41 10.79 -8.93 -76.80
N GLN A 42 10.34 -7.79 -77.32
CA GLN A 42 10.07 -6.60 -76.50
C GLN A 42 8.92 -6.85 -75.52
N HIS A 43 7.80 -7.41 -75.98
CA HIS A 43 6.70 -7.82 -75.12
C HIS A 43 7.10 -8.86 -74.07
N ALA A 44 7.95 -9.83 -74.42
CA ALA A 44 8.46 -10.81 -73.47
C ALA A 44 9.30 -10.13 -72.37
N LYS A 45 10.18 -9.19 -72.73
CA LYS A 45 10.96 -8.40 -71.77
C LYS A 45 10.06 -7.56 -70.87
N GLU A 46 9.08 -6.86 -71.44
CA GLU A 46 8.09 -6.07 -70.69
C GLU A 46 7.30 -6.94 -69.71
N LYS A 47 6.86 -8.12 -70.15
CA LYS A 47 6.18 -9.09 -69.30
C LYS A 47 7.05 -9.55 -68.14
N THR A 48 8.34 -9.85 -68.38
CA THR A 48 9.28 -10.21 -67.31
C THR A 48 9.45 -9.08 -66.29
N ILE A 49 9.60 -7.83 -66.76
CA ILE A 49 9.70 -6.66 -65.88
C ILE A 49 8.42 -6.49 -65.04
N LEU A 50 7.24 -6.67 -65.63
CA LEU A 50 5.97 -6.58 -64.91
C LEU A 50 5.85 -7.66 -63.83
N VAL A 51 6.22 -8.90 -64.14
CA VAL A 51 6.22 -10.00 -63.15
C VAL A 51 7.19 -9.70 -62.01
N GLN A 52 8.38 -9.17 -62.30
CA GLN A 52 9.34 -8.78 -61.26
C GLN A 52 8.80 -7.65 -60.37
N LYS A 53 8.18 -6.62 -60.97
CA LYS A 53 7.54 -5.52 -60.22
C LYS A 53 6.40 -6.03 -59.34
N GLN A 54 5.60 -6.98 -59.84
CA GLN A 54 4.52 -7.58 -59.07
C GLN A 54 5.05 -8.38 -57.88
N ALA A 55 6.10 -9.17 -58.08
CA ALA A 55 6.75 -9.92 -57.00
C ALA A 55 7.35 -8.99 -55.93
N GLN A 56 7.97 -7.89 -56.34
CA GLN A 56 8.49 -6.88 -55.42
C GLN A 56 7.36 -6.21 -54.62
N ALA A 57 6.28 -5.78 -55.29
CA ALA A 57 5.13 -5.15 -54.64
C ALA A 57 4.48 -6.10 -53.60
N GLN A 58 4.40 -7.40 -53.92
CA GLN A 58 3.88 -8.39 -52.98
C GLN A 58 4.79 -8.56 -51.76
N ALA A 59 6.11 -8.63 -51.96
CA ALA A 59 7.07 -8.71 -50.85
C ALA A 59 7.03 -7.46 -49.95
N GLU A 60 6.88 -6.27 -50.54
CA GLU A 60 6.72 -5.01 -49.79
C GLU A 60 5.42 -4.98 -48.98
N LEU A 61 4.31 -5.50 -49.55
CA LEU A 61 3.03 -5.62 -48.86
C LEU A 61 3.13 -6.57 -47.66
N GLU A 62 3.71 -7.77 -47.84
CA GLU A 62 3.89 -8.73 -46.74
C GLU A 62 4.80 -8.18 -45.64
N ALA A 63 5.85 -7.42 -46.00
CA ALA A 63 6.71 -6.76 -45.03
C ALA A 63 5.96 -5.65 -44.26
N ALA A 64 5.12 -4.87 -44.94
CA ALA A 64 4.28 -3.85 -44.33
C ALA A 64 3.25 -4.44 -43.36
N GLU A 65 2.62 -5.56 -43.72
CA GLU A 65 1.69 -6.28 -42.86
C GLU A 65 2.36 -6.81 -41.59
N LYS A 66 3.53 -7.45 -41.71
CA LYS A 66 4.31 -7.91 -40.56
C LYS A 66 4.71 -6.75 -39.63
N LYS A 67 5.13 -5.61 -40.20
CA LYS A 67 5.47 -4.41 -39.42
C LYS A 67 4.24 -3.84 -38.71
N ALA A 68 3.09 -3.80 -39.38
CA ALA A 68 1.84 -3.34 -38.78
C ALA A 68 1.38 -4.26 -37.64
N GLN A 69 1.51 -5.57 -37.80
CA GLN A 69 1.20 -6.55 -36.77
C GLN A 69 2.10 -6.39 -35.54
N ALA A 70 3.42 -6.32 -35.73
CA ALA A 70 4.36 -6.09 -34.64
C ALA A 70 4.07 -4.77 -33.89
N SER A 71 3.67 -3.72 -34.63
CA SER A 71 3.30 -2.43 -34.02
C SER A 71 2.04 -2.55 -33.15
N ARG A 72 1.06 -3.38 -33.54
CA ARG A 72 -0.15 -3.64 -32.74
C ARG A 72 0.18 -4.41 -31.48
N GLU A 73 1.03 -5.42 -31.56
CA GLU A 73 1.48 -6.21 -30.41
C GLU A 73 2.23 -5.35 -29.39
N ILE A 74 3.15 -4.48 -29.85
CA ILE A 74 3.85 -3.53 -28.98
C ILE A 74 2.86 -2.57 -28.29
N ALA A 75 1.88 -2.05 -29.03
CA ALA A 75 0.87 -1.16 -28.46
C ALA A 75 0.00 -1.88 -27.41
N GLN A 76 -0.33 -3.16 -27.63
CA GLN A 76 -1.07 -3.97 -26.66
C GLN A 76 -0.23 -4.22 -25.40
N ALA A 77 1.01 -4.67 -25.55
CA ALA A 77 1.92 -4.90 -24.43
C ALA A 77 2.13 -3.63 -23.59
N SER A 78 2.22 -2.47 -24.24
CA SER A 78 2.32 -1.18 -23.55
C SER A 78 1.08 -0.88 -22.69
N ARG A 79 -0.12 -1.17 -23.18
CA ARG A 79 -1.37 -1.00 -22.41
C ARG A 79 -1.45 -1.95 -21.22
N GLU A 80 -0.98 -3.18 -21.37
CA GLU A 80 -0.92 -4.17 -20.29
C GLU A 80 0.07 -3.73 -19.20
N ILE A 81 1.24 -3.19 -19.57
CA ILE A 81 2.20 -2.61 -18.63
C ILE A 81 1.60 -1.41 -17.87
N ASP A 82 0.90 -0.52 -18.57
CA ASP A 82 0.24 0.63 -17.95
C ASP A 82 -0.85 0.18 -16.97
N GLN A 83 -1.59 -0.88 -17.31
CA GLN A 83 -2.61 -1.46 -16.44
C GLN A 83 -1.99 -2.08 -15.19
N ALA A 84 -0.96 -2.91 -15.35
CA ALA A 84 -0.24 -3.50 -14.22
C ALA A 84 0.36 -2.42 -13.30
N SER A 85 0.88 -1.33 -13.89
CA SER A 85 1.40 -0.19 -13.12
C SER A 85 0.32 0.50 -12.29
N ARG A 86 -0.90 0.64 -12.83
CA ARG A 86 -2.05 1.17 -12.08
C ARG A 86 -2.45 0.25 -10.92
N GLU A 87 -2.46 -1.05 -11.14
CA GLU A 87 -2.79 -2.04 -10.11
C GLU A 87 -1.75 -2.04 -8.97
N ILE A 88 -0.45 -1.98 -9.30
CA ILE A 88 0.63 -1.85 -8.32
C ILE A 88 0.47 -0.56 -7.50
N ALA A 89 0.12 0.56 -8.15
CA ALA A 89 -0.10 1.83 -7.46
C ALA A 89 -1.36 1.81 -6.57
N GLN A 90 -2.37 1.01 -6.91
CA GLN A 90 -3.53 0.79 -6.05
C GLN A 90 -3.17 -0.08 -4.84
N ALA A 91 -2.55 -1.24 -5.06
CA ALA A 91 -2.11 -2.13 -3.98
C ALA A 91 -1.19 -1.41 -2.98
N SER A 92 -0.29 -0.56 -3.46
CA SER A 92 0.59 0.25 -2.61
C SER A 92 -0.19 1.22 -1.72
N ARG A 93 -1.30 1.79 -2.21
CA ARG A 93 -2.19 2.66 -1.42
C ARG A 93 -2.95 1.89 -0.35
N GLU A 94 -3.42 0.69 -0.67
CA GLU A 94 -4.11 -0.20 0.28
C GLU A 94 -3.17 -0.64 1.41
N ILE A 95 -1.93 -1.02 1.10
CA ILE A 95 -0.90 -1.34 2.12
C ILE A 95 -0.66 -0.13 3.04
N ALA A 96 -0.49 1.07 2.47
CA ALA A 96 -0.27 2.27 3.27
C ALA A 96 -1.46 2.61 4.18
N GLN A 97 -2.69 2.34 3.75
CA GLN A 97 -3.90 2.50 4.58
C GLN A 97 -3.94 1.46 5.70
N ALA A 98 -3.65 0.19 5.41
CA ALA A 98 -3.60 -0.88 6.41
C ALA A 98 -2.56 -0.57 7.51
N SER A 99 -1.35 -0.14 7.14
CA SER A 99 -0.32 0.24 8.12
C SER A 99 -0.73 1.41 9.00
N ARG A 100 -1.48 2.39 8.47
CA ARG A 100 -2.02 3.50 9.29
C ARG A 100 -3.06 3.01 10.29
N GLU A 101 -3.91 2.07 9.89
CA GLU A 101 -4.92 1.51 10.77
C GLU A 101 -4.31 0.64 11.87
N GLU A 102 -3.30 -0.18 11.56
CA GLU A 102 -2.54 -0.94 12.56
C GLU A 102 -1.87 -0.01 13.59
N ALA A 103 -1.27 1.09 13.14
CA ALA A 103 -0.69 2.09 14.03
C ALA A 103 -1.75 2.76 14.92
N ARG A 104 -2.96 3.02 14.38
CA ARG A 104 -4.09 3.57 15.13
C ARG A 104 -4.55 2.61 16.22
N ILE A 105 -4.78 1.33 15.88
CA ILE A 105 -5.18 0.28 16.82
C ILE A 105 -4.11 0.06 17.89
N SER A 106 -2.83 0.05 17.52
CA SER A 106 -1.72 -0.07 18.47
C SER A 106 -1.69 1.08 19.48
N LYS A 107 -1.88 2.32 19.02
CA LYS A 107 -1.98 3.50 19.89
C LYS A 107 -3.20 3.43 20.82
N GLU A 108 -4.35 3.01 20.32
CA GLU A 108 -5.56 2.84 21.12
C GLU A 108 -5.37 1.77 22.21
N ASN A 109 -4.78 0.63 21.86
CA ASN A 109 -4.44 -0.43 22.82
C ASN A 109 -3.46 0.04 23.89
N LEU A 110 -2.44 0.82 23.52
CA LEU A 110 -1.49 1.40 24.47
C LEU A 110 -2.17 2.37 25.43
N ASN A 111 -3.07 3.23 24.92
CA ASN A 111 -3.85 4.14 25.73
C ASN A 111 -4.76 3.39 26.71
N SER A 112 -5.46 2.35 26.27
CA SER A 112 -6.30 1.50 27.14
C SER A 112 -5.48 0.84 28.25
N LYS A 113 -4.29 0.29 27.93
CA LYS A 113 -3.37 -0.26 28.94
C LYS A 113 -2.91 0.80 29.93
N LYS A 114 -2.59 2.02 29.45
CA LYS A 114 -2.21 3.15 30.31
C LYS A 114 -3.35 3.51 31.26
N THR A 115 -4.58 3.65 30.77
CA THR A 115 -5.78 3.93 31.56
C THR A 115 -5.99 2.88 32.66
N ILE A 116 -5.90 1.60 32.31
CA ILE A 116 -6.00 0.49 33.28
C ILE A 116 -4.91 0.60 34.34
N MET A 117 -3.66 0.89 33.95
CA MET A 117 -2.54 1.00 34.89
C MET A 117 -2.70 2.21 35.83
N ILE A 118 -3.15 3.36 35.34
CA ILE A 118 -3.44 4.54 36.15
C ILE A 118 -4.51 4.23 37.19
N ALA A 119 -5.67 3.73 36.74
CA ALA A 119 -6.76 3.38 37.65
C ALA A 119 -6.35 2.29 38.64
N SER A 120 -5.54 1.31 38.21
CA SER A 120 -5.11 0.22 39.08
C SER A 120 -4.16 0.71 40.16
N LEU A 121 -3.20 1.58 39.84
CA LEU A 121 -2.32 2.20 40.82
C LEU A 121 -3.10 3.06 41.81
N PHE A 122 -4.08 3.82 41.31
CA PHE A 122 -4.97 4.62 42.14
C PHE A 122 -5.77 3.76 43.13
N CYS A 123 -6.49 2.73 42.68
CA CYS A 123 -7.24 1.84 43.56
C CYS A 123 -6.33 1.07 44.53
N ALA A 124 -5.14 0.66 44.08
CA ALA A 124 -4.16 -0.01 44.93
C ALA A 124 -3.65 0.88 46.06
N ALA A 125 -3.65 2.21 45.89
CA ALA A 125 -3.35 3.15 46.96
C ALA A 125 -4.34 3.05 48.13
N PHE A 126 -5.54 2.53 47.91
CA PHE A 126 -6.55 2.31 48.95
C PHE A 126 -6.75 0.83 49.30
N GLY A 127 -5.85 -0.05 48.84
CA GLY A 127 -5.96 -1.50 49.03
C GLY A 127 -7.12 -2.14 48.27
N LYS A 128 -7.68 -1.45 47.27
CA LYS A 128 -8.80 -1.94 46.45
C LYS A 128 -8.28 -2.59 45.17
N LYS A 129 -9.00 -3.61 44.69
CA LYS A 129 -8.78 -4.21 43.38
C LYS A 129 -9.64 -3.49 42.35
N LEU A 130 -9.04 -3.07 41.25
CA LEU A 130 -9.76 -2.48 40.12
C LEU A 130 -10.43 -3.57 39.28
N ASP A 131 -11.69 -3.36 38.91
CA ASP A 131 -12.31 -4.02 37.76
C ASP A 131 -11.85 -3.31 36.46
N PRO A 132 -11.14 -3.99 35.54
CA PRO A 132 -10.68 -3.37 34.29
C PRO A 132 -11.80 -2.70 33.48
N ALA A 133 -13.04 -3.17 33.57
CA ALA A 133 -14.18 -2.55 32.88
C ALA A 133 -14.49 -1.13 33.39
N GLN A 134 -14.13 -0.83 34.65
CA GLN A 134 -14.36 0.45 35.31
C GLN A 134 -13.18 1.42 35.18
N ALA A 135 -12.08 1.01 34.52
CA ALA A 135 -10.84 1.79 34.48
C ALA A 135 -11.06 3.18 33.85
N SER A 136 -11.68 3.24 32.67
CA SER A 136 -11.91 4.50 31.96
C SER A 136 -12.82 5.44 32.75
N GLN A 137 -13.88 4.91 33.35
CA GLN A 137 -14.78 5.69 34.21
C GLN A 137 -14.05 6.23 35.44
N THR A 138 -13.22 5.41 36.09
CA THR A 138 -12.42 5.81 37.25
C THR A 138 -11.43 6.92 36.90
N VAL A 139 -10.71 6.79 35.78
CA VAL A 139 -9.78 7.83 35.30
C VAL A 139 -10.53 9.13 35.01
N ALA A 140 -11.68 9.07 34.36
CA ALA A 140 -12.47 10.25 34.02
C ALA A 140 -13.06 10.94 35.27
N HIS A 141 -13.68 10.17 36.17
CA HIS A 141 -14.35 10.69 37.37
C HIS A 141 -13.39 11.45 38.29
N TYR A 142 -12.16 10.95 38.43
CA TYR A 142 -11.14 11.52 39.29
C TYR A 142 -10.06 12.32 38.53
N ALA A 143 -10.22 12.54 37.22
CA ALA A 143 -9.25 13.22 36.36
C ALA A 143 -7.80 12.70 36.53
N LEU A 144 -7.63 11.38 36.62
CA LEU A 144 -6.35 10.76 36.97
C LEU A 144 -5.27 10.92 35.90
N ASP A 145 -5.66 11.17 34.64
CA ASP A 145 -4.77 11.45 33.52
C ASP A 145 -3.92 12.72 33.72
N ARG A 146 -4.42 13.65 34.54
CA ARG A 146 -3.72 14.90 34.91
C ARG A 146 -2.94 14.79 36.22
N ALA A 147 -3.31 13.82 37.06
CA ALA A 147 -2.75 13.69 38.40
C ALA A 147 -1.70 12.59 38.52
N ILE A 148 -1.71 11.59 37.63
CA ILE A 148 -0.74 10.50 37.63
C ILE A 148 -0.03 10.47 36.27
N ASN A 149 1.28 10.70 36.30
CA ASN A 149 2.14 10.50 35.14
C ASN A 149 2.79 9.13 35.18
N LEU A 150 2.79 8.45 34.03
CA LEU A 150 3.41 7.14 33.85
C LEU A 150 4.53 7.24 32.84
N GLU A 151 5.75 6.97 33.31
CA GLU A 151 6.92 6.83 32.46
C GLU A 151 7.13 5.33 32.18
N ILE A 152 6.43 4.83 31.17
CA ILE A 152 6.40 3.40 30.83
C ILE A 152 7.81 2.84 30.60
N GLU A 153 8.66 3.58 29.88
CA GLU A 153 10.04 3.18 29.55
C GLU A 153 10.91 3.01 30.81
N LYS A 154 10.74 3.91 31.79
CA LYS A 154 11.50 3.87 33.06
C LYS A 154 10.81 3.03 34.13
N ARG A 155 9.65 2.43 33.83
CA ARG A 155 8.77 1.74 34.79
C ARG A 155 8.49 2.59 36.03
N ALA A 156 8.34 3.90 35.84
CA ALA A 156 8.15 4.85 36.92
C ALA A 156 6.73 5.46 36.88
N SER A 157 6.24 5.80 38.06
CA SER A 157 4.90 6.35 38.28
C SER A 157 5.01 7.54 39.22
N HIS A 158 4.39 8.65 38.85
CA HIS A 158 4.55 9.92 39.54
C HIS A 158 3.17 10.50 39.84
N VAL A 159 2.88 10.76 41.11
CA VAL A 159 1.70 11.54 41.49
C VAL A 159 2.08 13.01 41.39
N ILE A 160 1.43 13.73 40.49
CA ILE A 160 1.58 15.19 40.28
C ILE A 160 0.67 15.95 41.24
N SER A 161 -0.54 15.44 41.48
CA SER A 161 -1.50 16.05 42.40
C SER A 161 -2.16 14.99 43.29
N THR A 162 -2.30 15.31 44.58
CA THR A 162 -3.01 14.45 45.53
C THR A 162 -4.51 14.74 45.57
N SER A 163 -5.00 15.75 44.85
CA SER A 163 -6.40 16.17 44.85
C SER A 163 -7.38 15.03 44.51
N PRO A 164 -7.13 14.18 43.50
CA PRO A 164 -8.01 13.03 43.24
C PRO A 164 -8.07 12.00 44.36
N PHE A 165 -6.97 11.81 45.08
CA PHE A 165 -6.92 10.90 46.23
C PHE A 165 -7.73 11.47 47.39
N ILE A 166 -7.61 12.78 47.64
CA ILE A 166 -8.44 13.49 48.63
C ILE A 166 -9.92 13.40 48.26
N GLN A 167 -10.26 13.59 46.99
CA GLN A 167 -11.64 13.48 46.52
C GLN A 167 -12.20 12.07 46.77
N TYR A 168 -11.46 11.02 46.41
CA TYR A 168 -11.85 9.64 46.72
C TYR A 168 -12.08 9.43 48.21
N LEU A 169 -11.19 9.92 49.07
CA LEU A 169 -11.34 9.78 50.52
C LEU A 169 -12.57 10.50 51.08
N LYS A 170 -13.03 11.57 50.44
CA LYS A 170 -14.26 12.28 50.82
C LYS A 170 -15.50 11.49 50.40
N GLU A 171 -15.46 10.88 49.22
CA GLU A 171 -16.54 10.06 48.66
C GLU A 171 -16.62 8.67 49.35
N HIS A 172 -15.51 8.18 49.88
CA HIS A 172 -15.35 6.85 50.47
C HIS A 172 -14.88 6.90 51.92
N SER A 173 -15.78 7.27 52.83
CA SER A 173 -15.51 7.34 54.27
C SER A 173 -15.02 6.02 54.91
N GLU A 174 -15.24 4.88 54.25
CA GLU A 174 -14.73 3.57 54.66
C GLU A 174 -13.21 3.41 54.44
N ALA A 175 -12.58 4.28 53.66
CA ALA A 175 -11.15 4.22 53.36
C ALA A 175 -10.32 4.76 54.54
N THR A 176 -9.82 3.84 55.38
CA THR A 176 -9.01 4.20 56.57
C THR A 176 -7.50 4.22 56.30
N SER A 177 -7.06 3.90 55.08
CA SER A 177 -5.64 3.87 54.74
C SER A 177 -5.34 4.42 53.34
N CYS A 178 -4.16 5.02 53.19
CA CYS A 178 -3.61 5.48 51.92
C CYS A 178 -2.16 4.98 51.77
N ASN A 179 -1.86 4.31 50.67
CA ASN A 179 -0.59 3.66 50.43
C ASN A 179 0.03 4.13 49.12
N PHE A 180 0.95 5.08 49.24
CA PHE A 180 1.66 5.63 48.10
C PHE A 180 2.99 4.92 47.80
N LYS A 181 3.28 3.78 48.44
CA LYS A 181 4.55 3.04 48.22
C LYS A 181 4.76 2.59 46.77
N LEU A 182 3.68 2.43 46.02
CA LEU A 182 3.71 2.01 44.61
C LEU A 182 4.14 3.13 43.67
N PHE A 183 4.08 4.39 44.11
CA PHE A 183 4.52 5.52 43.33
C PHE A 183 6.02 5.77 43.50
N THR A 184 6.69 6.19 42.44
CA THR A 184 8.11 6.56 42.45
C THR A 184 8.29 7.90 43.16
N THR A 185 7.43 8.87 42.86
CA THR A 185 7.37 10.16 43.53
C THR A 185 5.92 10.54 43.81
N VAL A 186 5.72 11.33 44.87
CA VAL A 186 4.44 11.94 45.20
C VAL A 186 4.68 13.43 45.41
N ALA A 187 4.13 14.24 44.54
CA ALA A 187 4.07 15.68 44.68
C ALA A 187 2.76 16.10 45.39
N ASP A 188 2.63 17.38 45.71
CA ASP A 188 1.42 17.95 46.33
C ASP A 188 1.07 17.27 47.67
N VAL A 189 2.07 16.81 48.42
CA VAL A 189 1.86 16.14 49.72
C VAL A 189 1.33 17.11 50.77
N LYS A 190 1.63 18.41 50.64
CA LYS A 190 1.13 19.46 51.54
C LYS A 190 -0.39 19.54 51.54
N ASN A 191 -1.02 19.46 50.36
CA ASN A 191 -2.47 19.49 50.21
C ASN A 191 -3.12 18.26 50.86
N LEU A 192 -2.54 17.07 50.65
CA LEU A 192 -2.96 15.86 51.36
C LEU A 192 -2.80 16.01 52.88
N ALA A 193 -1.67 16.52 53.37
CA ALA A 193 -1.42 16.74 54.79
C ALA A 193 -2.40 17.75 55.41
N GLN A 194 -2.83 18.76 54.65
CA GLN A 194 -3.86 19.70 55.08
C GLN A 194 -5.22 19.02 55.21
N TYR A 195 -5.62 18.19 54.24
CA TYR A 195 -6.87 17.42 54.34
C TYR A 195 -6.85 16.43 55.51
N LEU A 196 -5.72 15.76 55.74
CA LEU A 196 -5.58 14.79 56.83
C LEU A 196 -5.75 15.40 58.22
N GLN A 197 -5.53 16.72 58.39
CA GLN A 197 -5.75 17.42 59.66
C GLN A 197 -7.23 17.58 60.03
N ASP A 198 -8.14 17.42 59.07
CA ASP A 198 -9.58 17.48 59.32
C ASP A 198 -10.01 16.33 60.24
N THR A 199 -10.68 16.65 61.34
CA THR A 199 -11.17 15.67 62.31
C THR A 199 -12.21 14.71 61.71
N SER A 200 -12.90 15.11 60.64
CA SER A 200 -13.86 14.28 59.91
C SER A 200 -13.21 13.25 58.98
N CYS A 201 -11.90 13.37 58.70
CA CYS A 201 -11.20 12.47 57.79
C CYS A 201 -11.03 11.07 58.41
N ALA A 202 -11.59 10.02 57.81
CA ALA A 202 -11.53 8.66 58.36
C ALA A 202 -10.14 7.98 58.27
N VAL A 203 -9.18 8.59 57.58
CA VAL A 203 -7.84 8.01 57.37
C VAL A 203 -7.07 7.93 58.68
N GLN A 204 -6.57 6.73 58.97
CA GLN A 204 -5.76 6.42 60.14
C GLN A 204 -4.33 6.02 59.77
N THR A 205 -4.09 5.58 58.53
CA THR A 205 -2.76 5.13 58.10
C THR A 205 -2.39 5.73 56.76
N VAL A 206 -1.20 6.35 56.68
CA VAL A 206 -0.62 6.85 55.45
C VAL A 206 0.77 6.24 55.28
N ILE A 207 1.01 5.58 54.15
CA ILE A 207 2.31 5.00 53.80
C ILE A 207 2.88 5.80 52.64
N MET A 208 4.06 6.38 52.82
CA MET A 208 4.76 7.19 51.82
C MET A 208 6.14 6.61 51.55
N LYS A 209 6.70 6.86 50.36
CA LYS A 209 8.12 6.61 50.15
C LYS A 209 8.98 7.62 50.91
N ASN A 210 10.17 7.20 51.30
CA ASN A 210 11.14 8.08 51.95
C ASN A 210 11.68 9.21 51.03
N SER A 211 11.38 9.15 49.73
CA SER A 211 11.79 10.10 48.69
C SER A 211 11.09 11.46 48.69
N ILE A 212 10.07 11.66 49.53
CA ILE A 212 9.42 12.99 49.68
C ILE A 212 10.35 13.99 50.40
N THR A 213 10.12 15.28 50.18
CA THR A 213 10.98 16.35 50.72
C THR A 213 10.83 16.51 52.24
N ALA A 214 11.83 17.11 52.90
CA ALA A 214 11.78 17.40 54.33
C ALA A 214 10.58 18.29 54.72
N ALA A 215 10.23 19.27 53.88
CA ALA A 215 9.08 20.14 54.10
C ALA A 215 7.74 19.38 54.04
N GLU A 216 7.64 18.38 53.16
CA GLU A 216 6.45 17.52 53.07
C GLU A 216 6.36 16.56 54.27
N LYS A 217 7.48 15.99 54.72
CA LYS A 217 7.55 15.20 55.97
C LYS A 217 7.11 16.03 57.18
N ALA A 218 7.55 17.28 57.27
CA ALA A 218 7.14 18.21 58.33
C ALA A 218 5.62 18.47 58.29
N SER A 219 5.05 18.65 57.10
CA SER A 219 3.60 18.87 56.93
C SER A 219 2.78 17.65 57.39
N LEU A 220 3.23 16.43 57.05
CA LEU A 220 2.61 15.18 57.52
C LEU A 220 2.79 15.00 59.04
N ALA A 221 3.92 15.40 59.62
CA ALA A 221 4.14 15.35 61.07
C ALA A 221 3.17 16.27 61.82
N THR A 222 2.92 17.49 61.31
CA THR A 222 1.90 18.39 61.87
C THR A 222 0.51 17.74 61.85
N ALA A 223 0.16 17.03 60.77
CA ALA A 223 -1.11 16.30 60.69
C ALA A 223 -1.23 15.21 61.77
N VAL A 224 -0.14 14.48 62.05
CA VAL A 224 -0.09 13.47 63.13
C VAL A 224 -0.24 14.11 64.51
N THR A 225 0.41 15.25 64.77
CA THR A 225 0.27 15.98 66.04
C THR A 225 -1.17 16.41 66.29
N ASN A 226 -1.85 16.91 65.25
CA ASN A 226 -3.24 17.35 65.35
C ASN A 226 -4.22 16.16 65.45
N ARG A 227 -3.82 14.98 64.99
CA ARG A 227 -4.64 13.76 65.00
C ARG A 227 -3.84 12.55 65.49
N PRO A 228 -3.78 12.30 66.81
CA PRO A 228 -2.95 11.24 67.38
C PRO A 228 -3.26 9.81 66.88
N ALA A 229 -4.46 9.58 66.34
CA ALA A 229 -4.84 8.30 65.73
C ALA A 229 -4.23 8.08 64.32
N LEU A 230 -3.79 9.15 63.65
CA LEU A 230 -3.16 9.10 62.33
C LEU A 230 -1.71 8.61 62.46
N LYS A 231 -1.37 7.56 61.71
CA LYS A 231 -0.01 7.01 61.60
C LYS A 231 0.53 7.26 60.21
N VAL A 232 1.73 7.83 60.13
CA VAL A 232 2.47 8.03 58.87
C VAL A 232 3.72 7.18 58.89
N THR A 233 3.85 6.27 57.92
CA THR A 233 5.00 5.38 57.76
C THR A 233 5.76 5.74 56.49
N TYR A 234 7.08 5.88 56.60
CA TYR A 234 7.97 6.10 55.46
C TYR A 234 8.69 4.79 55.11
N VAL A 235 8.57 4.33 53.87
CA VAL A 235 9.17 3.08 53.35
C VAL A 235 10.14 3.32 52.19
#